data_AF-A0A9Q6N4V1-F1
#
_entry.id   AF-A0A9Q6N4V1-F1
#
_cell.length_a   1.000
_cell.length_b   1.000
_cell.length_c   1.000
_cell.angle_alpha   90.00
_cell.angle_beta   90.00
_cell.angle_gamma   90.00
#
_symmetry.space_group_name_H-M   'P 1'
#
loop_
_entity.id
_entity.type
_entity.pdbx_description
1 polymer ?
#
loop_
_entity_poly.entity_id
_entity_poly.type
_entity_poly.pdbx_seq_one_letter_code
_entity_poly.pdbx_strand_id
1 'polypeptide(L)'
;MPGNKAEITVGSDHIIIARRYRALGALNDLFIAVWFLTGSILFFFDSLMTGGTWLFVVGSLQLLLRPAITLAELVHVKRIDQHPQKPQ
;
A
#
# COMPACT_ATOMS: atom_id res chain seq x y z
N MET A 1 39.05 -0.08 8.88
CA MET A 1 37.89 -0.62 9.61
C MET A 1 36.72 0.36 9.45
N PRO A 2 35.50 -0.15 9.27
CA PRO A 2 34.47 0.38 8.39
C PRO A 2 33.54 1.36 9.09
N GLY A 3 32.90 2.28 8.36
CA GLY A 3 31.98 3.19 9.02
C GLY A 3 31.15 4.18 8.21
N ASN A 4 31.20 4.24 6.88
CA ASN A 4 30.20 5.05 6.17
C ASN A 4 28.92 4.25 5.97
N LYS A 5 28.16 4.16 7.06
CA LYS A 5 26.73 3.93 6.99
C LYS A 5 26.20 5.12 6.18
N ALA A 6 25.72 4.86 4.97
CA ALA A 6 24.90 5.81 4.25
C ALA A 6 23.61 6.00 5.06
N GLU A 7 23.69 6.84 6.08
CA GLU A 7 22.57 7.30 6.87
C GLU A 7 21.87 8.34 5.98
N ILE A 8 21.12 7.82 5.01
CA ILE A 8 20.22 8.63 4.19
C ILE A 8 19.15 9.14 5.15
N THR A 9 19.44 10.28 5.76
CA THR A 9 18.49 11.06 6.54
C THR A 9 17.52 11.68 5.53
N VAL A 10 16.57 10.88 5.07
CA VAL A 10 15.42 11.35 4.29
C VAL A 10 14.65 12.27 5.23
N GLY A 11 14.71 13.56 4.93
CA GLY A 11 14.28 14.65 5.80
C GLY A 11 12.94 14.40 6.50
N SER A 12 12.90 14.81 7.77
CA SER A 12 11.81 14.63 8.73
C SER A 12 10.43 15.05 8.21
N ASP A 13 10.35 15.93 7.21
CA ASP A 13 9.10 16.36 6.58
C ASP A 13 8.47 15.30 5.66
N HIS A 14 9.27 14.45 5.00
CA HIS A 14 8.75 13.32 4.23
C HIS A 14 8.26 12.18 5.14
N ILE A 15 8.84 12.04 6.33
CA ILE A 15 8.50 10.98 7.28
C ILE A 15 7.07 11.14 7.81
N ILE A 16 6.59 12.38 8.02
CA ILE A 16 5.23 12.64 8.50
C ILE A 16 4.18 12.23 7.45
N ILE A 17 4.46 12.51 6.17
CA ILE A 17 3.59 12.11 5.06
C ILE A 17 3.60 10.60 4.89
N ALA A 18 4.78 9.98 4.81
CA ALA A 18 4.92 8.53 4.67
C ALA A 18 4.26 7.75 5.82
N ARG A 19 4.33 8.27 7.06
CA ARG A 19 3.69 7.64 8.22
C ARG A 19 2.17 7.70 8.17
N ARG A 20 1.60 8.83 7.71
CA ARG A 20 0.15 8.98 7.50
C ARG A 20 -0.35 8.10 6.36
N TYR A 21 0.36 8.05 5.23
CA TYR A 21 0.04 7.16 4.11
C TYR A 21 0.11 5.68 4.51
N ARG A 22 1.09 5.30 5.34
CA ARG A 22 1.19 3.93 5.86
C ARG A 22 0.02 3.59 6.80
N ALA A 23 -0.40 4.53 7.65
CA ALA A 23 -1.57 4.37 8.51
C ALA A 23 -2.89 4.30 7.71
N LEU A 24 -3.09 5.17 6.72
CA LEU A 24 -4.22 5.14 5.79
C LEU A 24 -4.25 3.83 4.99
N GLY A 25 -3.09 3.35 4.56
CA GLY A 25 -2.96 2.05 3.93
C GLY A 25 -3.37 0.92 4.88
N ALA A 26 -2.96 0.95 6.14
CA ALA A 26 -3.35 -0.08 7.12
C ALA A 26 -4.85 -0.05 7.43
N LEU A 27 -5.43 1.15 7.48
CA LEU A 27 -6.87 1.33 7.62
C LEU A 27 -7.63 0.80 6.39
N ASN A 28 -7.11 1.03 5.17
CA ASN A 28 -7.67 0.45 3.95
C ASN A 28 -7.62 -1.08 3.96
N ASP A 29 -6.53 -1.69 4.41
CA ASP A 29 -6.43 -3.16 4.59
C ASP A 29 -7.46 -3.68 5.59
N LEU A 30 -7.68 -2.97 6.70
CA LEU A 30 -8.73 -3.31 7.65
C LEU A 30 -10.11 -3.25 6.99
N PHE A 31 -10.41 -2.20 6.21
CA PHE A 31 -11.65 -2.12 5.46
C PHE A 31 -11.78 -3.27 4.46
N ILE A 32 -10.75 -3.59 3.67
CA ILE A 32 -10.79 -4.74 2.75
C ILE A 32 -11.15 -6.02 3.50
N ALA A 33 -10.50 -6.30 4.63
CA ALA A 33 -10.75 -7.49 5.44
C ALA A 33 -12.21 -7.55 5.94
N VAL A 34 -12.74 -6.42 6.42
CA VAL A 34 -14.14 -6.31 6.84
C VAL A 34 -15.07 -6.56 5.66
N TRP A 35 -14.83 -5.93 4.51
CA TRP A 35 -15.70 -6.05 3.34
C TRP A 35 -15.68 -7.48 2.76
N PHE A 36 -14.52 -8.13 2.73
CA PHE A 36 -14.41 -9.52 2.32
C PHE A 36 -15.12 -10.47 3.28
N LEU A 37 -14.98 -10.25 4.59
CA LEU A 37 -15.64 -11.06 5.61
C LEU A 37 -17.16 -10.90 5.54
N THR A 38 -17.63 -9.66 5.46
CA THR A 38 -19.06 -9.36 5.33
C THR A 38 -19.62 -9.89 4.00
N GLY A 39 -18.91 -9.70 2.88
CA GLY A 39 -19.30 -10.23 1.58
C GLY A 39 -19.40 -11.76 1.58
N SER A 40 -18.44 -12.45 2.22
CA SER A 40 -18.47 -13.90 2.41
C SER A 40 -19.72 -14.36 3.16
N ILE A 41 -20.09 -13.67 4.26
CA ILE A 41 -21.32 -13.98 5.01
C ILE A 41 -22.58 -13.71 4.18
N LEU A 42 -22.61 -12.58 3.46
CA LEU A 42 -23.75 -12.21 2.59
C LEU A 42 -23.98 -13.22 1.46
N PHE A 43 -22.93 -13.89 0.99
CA PHE A 43 -23.00 -14.91 -0.07
C PHE A 43 -23.79 -16.16 0.36
N PHE A 44 -23.99 -16.39 1.66
CA PHE A 44 -24.81 -17.49 2.16
C PHE A 44 -26.33 -17.23 2.07
N PHE A 45 -26.74 -15.99 1.80
CA PHE A 45 -28.15 -15.60 1.73
C PHE A 45 -28.48 -15.10 0.32
N ASP A 46 -29.33 -15.83 -0.39
CA ASP A 46 -29.72 -15.51 -1.78
C ASP A 46 -30.27 -14.08 -1.94
N SER A 47 -31.02 -13.58 -0.94
CA SER A 47 -31.58 -12.22 -0.93
C SER A 47 -30.53 -11.11 -0.76
N LEU A 48 -29.36 -11.44 -0.23
CA LEU A 48 -28.27 -10.50 0.07
C LEU A 48 -27.07 -10.68 -0.87
N MET A 49 -27.11 -11.70 -1.73
CA MET A 49 -26.05 -12.05 -2.67
C MET A 49 -25.63 -10.88 -3.57
N THR A 50 -26.59 -10.08 -4.05
CA THR A 50 -26.31 -8.89 -4.85
C THR A 50 -25.51 -7.85 -4.05
N GLY A 51 -25.87 -7.62 -2.78
CA GLY A 51 -25.13 -6.73 -1.88
C GLY A 51 -23.72 -7.26 -1.57
N GLY A 52 -23.60 -8.56 -1.34
CA GLY A 52 -22.30 -9.23 -1.15
C GLY A 52 -21.38 -9.11 -2.35
N THR A 53 -21.93 -9.24 -3.57
CA THR A 53 -21.17 -9.11 -4.82
C THR A 53 -20.60 -7.70 -5.01
N TRP A 54 -21.41 -6.66 -4.75
CA TRP A 54 -20.92 -5.28 -4.78
C TRP A 54 -19.83 -5.02 -3.73
N LEU A 55 -20.02 -5.54 -2.50
CA LEU A 55 -19.01 -5.47 -1.45
C LEU A 55 -17.69 -6.11 -1.89
N PHE A 56 -17.78 -7.25 -2.57
CA PHE A 56 -16.62 -8.00 -3.06
C PHE A 56 -15.88 -7.27 -4.20
N VAL A 57 -16.61 -6.65 -5.13
CA VAL A 57 -16.05 -5.86 -6.23
C VAL A 57 -15.32 -4.63 -5.69
N VAL A 58 -15.96 -3.88 -4.78
CA VAL A 58 -15.34 -2.70 -4.14
C VAL A 58 -14.13 -3.10 -3.30
N GLY A 59 -14.24 -4.16 -2.49
CA GLY A 59 -13.13 -4.69 -1.70
C GLY A 59 -11.95 -5.14 -2.56
N SER A 60 -12.22 -5.76 -3.71
CA SER A 60 -11.18 -6.18 -4.66
C SER A 60 -10.45 -4.99 -5.29
N LEU A 61 -11.19 -3.93 -5.65
CA LEU A 61 -10.58 -2.69 -6.15
C LEU A 61 -9.74 -2.00 -5.07
N GLN A 62 -10.19 -1.99 -3.82
CA GLN A 62 -9.40 -1.49 -2.69
C GLN A 62 -8.13 -2.30 -2.46
N LEU A 63 -8.17 -3.63 -2.67
CA LEU A 63 -7.02 -4.51 -2.50
C LEU A 63 -5.88 -4.17 -3.48
N LEU A 64 -6.21 -3.67 -4.67
CA LEU A 64 -5.22 -3.23 -5.67
C LEU A 64 -4.48 -1.94 -5.29
N LEU A 65 -5.08 -1.04 -4.50
CA LEU A 65 -4.49 0.25 -4.16
C LEU A 65 -3.14 0.14 -3.44
N ARG A 66 -3.01 -0.79 -2.49
CA ARG A 66 -1.80 -0.96 -1.67
C ARG A 66 -0.58 -1.52 -2.43
N PRO A 67 -0.70 -2.60 -3.22
CA PRO A 67 0.37 -3.03 -4.10
C PRO A 67 0.66 -1.99 -5.21
N ALA A 68 -0.35 -1.26 -5.71
CA ALA A 68 -0.11 -0.20 -6.71
C ALA A 68 0.79 0.93 -6.15
N ILE A 69 0.53 1.39 -4.92
CA ILE A 69 1.38 2.40 -4.26
C ILE A 69 2.79 1.84 -4.02
N THR A 70 2.88 0.60 -3.53
CA THR A 70 4.18 -0.04 -3.26
C THR A 70 5.00 -0.24 -4.55
N LEU A 71 4.34 -0.62 -5.65
CA LEU A 71 4.97 -0.73 -6.96
C LEU A 71 5.40 0.64 -7.50
N ALA A 72 4.58 1.68 -7.33
CA ALA A 72 4.94 3.04 -7.73
C ALA A 72 6.17 3.55 -6.95
N GLU A 73 6.24 3.29 -5.64
CA GLU A 73 7.43 3.59 -4.82
C GLU A 73 8.66 2.84 -5.32
N LEU A 74 8.56 1.52 -5.55
CA LEU A 74 9.67 0.71 -6.06
C LEU A 74 10.17 1.17 -7.44
N VAL A 75 9.25 1.52 -8.34
CA VAL A 75 9.59 2.02 -9.69
C VAL A 75 10.20 3.42 -9.63
N HIS A 76 9.69 4.30 -8.76
CA HIS A 76 10.21 5.65 -8.60
C HIS A 76 11.60 5.66 -7.98
N VAL A 77 11.84 4.86 -6.93
CA VAL A 77 13.16 4.72 -6.28
C VAL A 77 14.20 4.21 -7.28
N LYS A 78 13.83 3.27 -8.16
CA LYS A 78 14.75 2.73 -9.17
C LYS A 78 15.21 3.77 -10.21
N ARG A 79 14.49 4.88 -10.38
CA ARG A 79 14.89 5.98 -11.27
C ARG A 79 15.96 6.90 -10.68
N ILE A 80 16.11 6.94 -9.36
CA ILE A 80 17.02 7.88 -8.68
C ILE A 80 18.42 7.28 -8.49
N ASP A 81 18.55 5.96 -8.56
CA ASP A 81 19.83 5.22 -8.41
C ASP A 81 20.71 5.18 -9.68
N GLN A 82 20.37 5.94 -10.72
CA GLN A 82 21.14 5.95 -11.98
C GLN A 82 22.16 7.09 -12.11
N HIS A 83 22.60 7.73 -11.03
CA HIS A 83 23.82 8.55 -11.11
C HIS A 83 25.04 7.68 -10.79
N PRO A 84 25.87 7.30 -11.80
CA PRO A 84 27.11 6.61 -11.51
C PRO A 84 27.99 7.60 -10.75
N GLN A 85 28.36 7.26 -9.51
CA GLN A 85 29.44 7.96 -8.83
C GLN A 85 30.70 7.75 -9.68
N LYS A 86 31.17 8.84 -10.33
CA LYS A 86 32.49 8.86 -10.96
C LYS A 86 33.54 8.75 -9.84
N PRO A 87 34.49 7.80 -9.92
CA PRO A 87 35.62 7.77 -9.02
C PRO A 87 36.53 8.98 -9.31
N GLN A 88 36.90 9.70 -8.24
CA GLN A 88 38.03 10.64 -8.24
C GLN A 88 39.24 9.94 -7.65
#